data_AF-A0A816HQJ4-F1
#
_entry.id   AF-A0A816HQJ4-F1
#
_cell.length_a   1.000
_cell.length_b   1.000
_cell.length_c   1.000
_cell.angle_alpha   90.00
_cell.angle_beta   90.00
_cell.angle_gamma   90.00
#
_symmetry.space_group_name_H-M   'P 1'
#
loop_
_entity.id
_entity.type
_entity.pdbx_description
1 polymer ?
#
loop_
_entity_poly.entity_id
_entity_poly.type
_entity_poly.pdbx_seq_one_letter_code
_entity_poly.pdbx_strand_id
1 'polypeptide(L)'
;AGGFLVLPAPINWNYVFSNADFTRNKTIYITLICVSILYLLLLVYARYKDKKDLEKLGVTPLPDNQPSDQYFYQILVFTGHRTHSGTNSKVHFILAGDDDETQVRTLADPHRKILQRGGIDAFVMTVP
;
A
#
# COMPACT_ATOMS: atom_id res chain seq x y z
N ALA A 1 22.82 -27.88 27.77
CA ALA A 1 24.05 -27.70 26.98
C ALA A 1 23.73 -28.04 25.53
N GLY A 2 23.39 -27.05 24.71
CA GLY A 2 23.07 -27.24 23.30
C GLY A 2 24.05 -26.43 22.46
N GLY A 3 24.81 -27.10 21.61
CA GLY A 3 25.74 -26.42 20.71
C GLY A 3 26.45 -27.39 19.79
N PHE A 4 25.95 -27.52 18.56
CA PHE A 4 26.77 -27.82 17.40
C PHE A 4 26.05 -27.36 16.13
N LEU A 5 26.05 -26.05 15.90
CA LEU A 5 25.76 -25.48 14.59
C LEU A 5 27.05 -25.59 13.76
N VAL A 6 27.19 -26.67 12.99
CA VAL A 6 28.26 -26.75 11.97
C VAL A 6 27.81 -25.90 10.81
N LEU A 7 28.57 -24.85 10.53
CA LEU A 7 28.35 -24.07 9.32
C LEU A 7 28.60 -24.98 8.11
N PRO A 8 27.70 -24.99 7.10
CA PRO A 8 27.94 -25.74 5.88
C PRO A 8 29.24 -25.26 5.21
N ALA A 9 29.91 -26.17 4.52
CA ALA A 9 31.13 -25.85 3.78
C ALA A 9 30.84 -24.71 2.78
N PRO A 10 31.76 -23.73 2.64
CA PRO A 10 31.60 -22.65 1.68
C PRO A 10 31.49 -23.20 0.25
N ILE A 11 30.68 -22.54 -0.57
CA ILE A 11 30.45 -22.94 -1.96
C ILE A 11 31.78 -22.93 -2.73
N ASN A 12 32.17 -24.08 -3.28
CA ASN A 12 33.33 -24.18 -4.16
C ASN A 12 32.97 -23.76 -5.60
N TRP A 13 33.14 -22.48 -5.89
CA TRP A 13 32.84 -21.91 -7.20
C TRP A 13 33.65 -22.52 -8.36
N ASN A 14 34.89 -22.96 -8.13
CA ASN A 14 35.72 -23.59 -9.16
C ASN A 14 35.14 -24.93 -9.63
N TYR A 15 34.56 -25.70 -8.70
CA TYR A 15 33.86 -26.94 -9.04
C TYR A 15 32.54 -26.68 -9.78
N VAL A 16 31.80 -25.66 -9.36
CA VAL A 16 30.54 -25.26 -10.00
C VAL A 16 30.78 -24.84 -11.45
N PHE A 17 31.75 -23.95 -11.70
CA PHE A 17 32.03 -23.45 -13.05
C PHE A 17 32.70 -24.49 -13.94
N SER A 18 33.52 -25.39 -13.39
CA SER A 18 34.11 -26.49 -14.19
C SER A 18 33.09 -27.54 -14.64
N ASN A 19 31.93 -27.63 -13.98
CA ASN A 19 30.83 -28.53 -14.33
C ASN A 19 29.58 -27.81 -14.89
N ALA A 20 29.72 -26.53 -15.26
CA ALA A 20 28.63 -25.71 -15.79
C ALA A 20 28.37 -26.01 -17.29
N ASP A 21 28.02 -27.26 -17.61
CA ASP A 21 27.61 -27.66 -18.96
C ASP A 21 26.10 -27.56 -19.15
N PHE A 22 25.68 -26.59 -19.98
CA PHE A 22 24.29 -26.34 -20.36
C PHE A 22 23.63 -27.55 -21.03
N THR A 23 24.40 -28.35 -21.76
CA THR A 23 23.87 -29.46 -22.56
C THR A 23 23.55 -30.68 -21.70
N ARG A 24 24.37 -30.92 -20.68
CA ARG A 24 24.24 -32.04 -19.75
C ARG A 24 23.14 -31.80 -18.71
N ASN A 25 22.95 -30.55 -18.29
CA ASN A 25 22.07 -30.19 -17.17
C ASN A 25 20.93 -29.23 -17.58
N LYS A 26 20.38 -29.38 -18.79
CA LYS A 26 19.36 -28.49 -19.38
C LYS A 26 18.20 -28.17 -18.44
N THR A 27 17.70 -29.16 -17.70
CA THR A 27 16.56 -28.99 -16.77
C THR A 27 16.83 -27.93 -15.71
N ILE A 28 18.04 -27.91 -15.12
CA ILE A 28 18.41 -26.94 -14.08
C ILE A 28 18.38 -25.53 -14.68
N TYR A 29 18.99 -25.33 -15.85
CA TYR A 29 19.02 -24.02 -16.50
C TYR A 29 17.63 -23.55 -16.95
N ILE A 30 16.80 -24.43 -17.50
CA ILE A 30 15.41 -24.09 -17.87
C ILE A 30 14.63 -23.65 -16.63
N THR A 31 14.70 -24.43 -15.54
CA THR A 31 14.00 -24.05 -14.30
C THR A 31 14.50 -22.72 -13.74
N LEU A 32 15.81 -22.48 -13.74
CA LEU A 32 16.41 -21.22 -13.28
C LEU A 32 15.93 -20.03 -14.13
N ILE A 33 15.90 -20.18 -15.46
CA ILE A 33 15.42 -19.14 -16.38
C ILE A 33 13.94 -18.87 -16.15
N CYS A 34 13.10 -19.91 -16.07
CA CYS A 34 11.67 -19.76 -15.83
C CYS A 34 11.38 -19.05 -14.50
N VAL A 35 12.03 -19.47 -13.41
CA VAL A 35 11.89 -18.83 -12.10
C VAL A 35 12.39 -17.38 -12.13
N SER A 36 13.50 -17.11 -12.83
CA SER A 36 14.05 -15.76 -12.97
C SER A 36 13.09 -14.83 -13.72
N ILE A 37 12.48 -15.31 -14.82
CA ILE A 37 11.48 -14.55 -15.59
C ILE A 37 10.24 -14.28 -14.72
N LEU A 38 9.71 -15.30 -14.05
CA LEU A 38 8.57 -15.13 -13.15
C LEU A 38 8.85 -14.11 -12.04
N TYR A 39 10.05 -14.18 -11.45
CA TYR A 39 10.50 -13.23 -10.43
C TYR A 39 10.52 -11.80 -10.98
N LEU A 40 11.10 -11.58 -12.16
CA LEU A 40 11.15 -10.24 -12.78
C LEU A 40 9.75 -9.69 -13.07
N LEU A 41 8.83 -10.54 -13.55
CA LEU A 41 7.43 -10.14 -13.79
C LEU A 41 6.73 -9.73 -12.49
N LEU A 42 6.86 -10.54 -11.43
CA LEU A 42 6.30 -10.22 -10.11
C LEU A 42 6.94 -8.97 -9.52
N LEU A 43 8.25 -8.76 -9.71
CA LEU A 43 8.96 -7.56 -9.25
C LEU A 43 8.42 -6.31 -9.95
N VAL A 44 8.26 -6.33 -11.27
CA VAL A 44 7.68 -5.22 -12.03
C VAL A 44 6.25 -4.94 -11.56
N TYR A 45 5.43 -5.98 -11.38
CA TYR A 45 4.06 -5.84 -10.87
C TYR A 45 4.03 -5.25 -9.45
N ALA A 46 4.87 -5.74 -8.55
CA ALA A 46 4.98 -5.23 -7.19
C ALA A 46 5.38 -3.75 -7.19
N ARG A 47 6.40 -3.36 -7.97
CA ARG A 47 6.81 -1.95 -8.10
C ARG A 47 5.70 -1.05 -8.63
N TYR A 48 4.93 -1.54 -9.60
CA TYR A 48 3.76 -0.82 -10.09
C TYR A 48 2.69 -0.63 -9.01
N LYS A 49 2.44 -1.67 -8.19
CA LYS A 49 1.50 -1.60 -7.07
C LYS A 49 1.98 -0.68 -5.95
N ASP A 50 3.25 -0.71 -5.60
CA ASP A 50 3.84 0.18 -4.60
C ASP A 50 3.68 1.64 -5.01
N LYS A 51 3.95 1.98 -6.28
CA LYS A 51 3.76 3.34 -6.79
C LYS A 51 2.31 3.79 -6.69
N LYS A 52 1.36 2.93 -7.02
CA LYS A 52 -0.07 3.21 -6.87
C LYS A 52 -0.53 3.31 -5.42
N ASP A 53 0.19 2.68 -4.49
CA ASP A 53 -0.13 2.78 -3.08
C ASP A 53 0.35 4.10 -2.49
N LEU A 54 1.51 4.60 -2.94
CA LEU A 54 2.00 5.94 -2.60
C LEU A 54 1.00 7.05 -3.01
N GLU A 55 0.28 6.88 -4.12
CA GLU A 55 -0.76 7.82 -4.56
C GLU A 55 -1.94 7.94 -3.57
N LYS A 56 -2.10 6.98 -2.64
CA LYS A 56 -3.14 7.02 -1.61
C LYS A 56 -2.70 7.71 -0.33
N LEU A 57 -1.39 7.97 -0.19
CA LEU A 57 -0.83 8.61 0.99
C LEU A 57 -1.10 10.11 0.97
N GLY A 58 -1.44 10.65 2.13
CA GLY A 58 -1.67 12.07 2.31
C GLY A 58 -2.88 12.34 3.18
N VAL A 59 -3.04 13.61 3.54
CA VAL A 59 -4.22 14.11 4.23
C VAL A 59 -4.87 15.16 3.34
N THR A 60 -6.16 15.01 3.09
CA THR A 60 -6.87 15.83 2.11
C THR A 60 -7.68 16.90 2.85
N PRO A 61 -7.47 18.20 2.58
CA PRO A 61 -8.32 19.23 3.16
C PRO A 61 -9.75 19.10 2.60
N LEU A 62 -10.76 19.28 3.45
CA LEU A 62 -12.13 19.32 2.97
C LEU A 62 -12.36 20.54 2.05
N PRO A 63 -13.22 20.40 1.02
CA PRO A 63 -13.39 21.42 -0.02
C PRO A 63 -13.96 22.75 0.51
N ASP A 64 -14.58 22.73 1.68
CA ASP A 64 -15.26 23.85 2.34
C ASP A 64 -14.48 24.43 3.53
N ASN A 65 -13.21 24.06 3.69
CA ASN A 65 -12.30 24.68 4.64
C ASN A 65 -12.00 26.15 4.28
N GLN A 66 -11.97 27.05 5.26
CA GLN A 66 -11.60 28.44 5.06
C GLN A 66 -10.23 28.75 5.68
N PRO A 67 -9.38 29.58 5.03
CA PRO A 67 -8.08 29.95 5.59
C PRO A 67 -8.14 30.75 6.90
N SER A 68 -9.30 31.35 7.21
CA SER A 68 -9.54 32.13 8.43
C SER A 68 -9.92 31.28 9.65
N ASP A 69 -10.27 30.01 9.44
CA ASP A 69 -10.68 29.09 10.50
C ASP A 69 -9.53 28.81 11.46
N GLN A 70 -9.82 28.71 12.76
CA GLN A 70 -8.78 28.58 13.79
C GLN A 70 -8.61 27.16 14.31
N TYR A 71 -9.63 26.31 14.20
CA TYR A 71 -9.60 24.96 14.72
C TYR A 71 -9.44 23.93 13.59
N PHE A 72 -8.58 22.96 13.81
CA PHE A 72 -8.22 21.93 12.83
C PHE A 72 -8.52 20.55 13.42
N TYR A 73 -9.36 19.79 12.71
CA TYR A 73 -9.72 18.43 13.06
C TYR A 73 -9.17 17.47 12.00
N GLN A 74 -8.44 16.45 12.46
CA GLN A 74 -8.07 15.33 11.61
C GLN A 74 -9.17 14.27 11.67
N ILE A 75 -9.75 13.95 10.52
CA ILE A 75 -10.79 12.94 10.37
C ILE A 75 -10.18 11.71 9.70
N LEU A 76 -10.22 10.57 10.38
CA LEU A 76 -9.78 9.28 9.82
C LEU A 76 -11.00 8.40 9.57
N VAL A 77 -11.20 8.03 8.31
CA VAL A 77 -12.30 7.13 7.93
C VAL A 77 -11.74 5.76 7.61
N PHE A 78 -12.13 4.76 8.41
CA PHE A 78 -11.75 3.37 8.23
C PHE A 78 -12.85 2.63 7.49
N THR A 79 -12.56 2.20 6.27
CA THR A 79 -13.51 1.40 5.49
C THR A 79 -13.28 -0.08 5.74
N GLY A 80 -14.35 -0.82 6.06
CA GLY A 80 -14.28 -2.24 6.39
C GLY A 80 -13.63 -3.11 5.31
N HIS A 81 -13.13 -4.29 5.72
CA HIS A 81 -12.50 -5.28 4.83
C HIS A 81 -13.47 -6.32 4.24
N ARG A 82 -14.76 -6.29 4.61
CA ARG A 82 -15.75 -7.23 4.06
C ARG A 82 -16.01 -6.95 2.58
N THR A 83 -16.53 -7.95 1.88
CA THR A 83 -16.97 -7.79 0.49
C THR A 83 -18.03 -6.67 0.43
N HIS A 84 -17.91 -5.80 -0.58
CA HIS A 84 -18.79 -4.63 -0.78
C HIS A 84 -18.79 -3.58 0.35
N SER A 85 -17.75 -3.53 1.20
CA SER A 85 -17.64 -2.47 2.22
C SER A 85 -17.21 -1.09 1.68
N GLY A 86 -16.64 -1.04 0.48
CA GLY A 86 -16.27 0.24 -0.15
C GLY A 86 -17.44 0.87 -0.91
N THR A 87 -17.37 2.19 -1.14
CA THR A 87 -18.40 2.95 -1.85
C THR A 87 -17.79 3.95 -2.84
N ASN A 88 -18.55 4.28 -3.89
CA ASN A 88 -18.26 5.41 -4.79
C ASN A 88 -19.28 6.55 -4.63
N SER A 89 -20.18 6.45 -3.64
CA SER A 89 -21.15 7.50 -3.32
C SER A 89 -20.46 8.74 -2.75
N LYS A 90 -21.10 9.89 -2.90
CA LYS A 90 -20.71 11.10 -2.16
C LYS A 90 -21.21 10.95 -0.72
N VAL A 91 -20.28 10.99 0.23
CA VAL A 91 -20.59 10.86 1.66
C VAL A 91 -20.45 12.22 2.32
N HIS A 92 -21.48 12.56 3.10
CA HIS A 92 -21.59 13.81 3.82
C HIS A 92 -21.77 13.53 5.31
N PHE A 93 -21.37 14.47 6.15
CA PHE A 93 -21.59 14.41 7.59
C PHE A 93 -21.77 15.81 8.18
N ILE A 94 -22.28 15.85 9.41
CA ILE A 94 -22.35 17.05 10.26
C ILE A 94 -21.62 16.69 11.55
N LEU A 95 -20.74 17.56 12.02
CA LEU A 95 -20.12 17.44 13.34
C LEU A 95 -20.89 18.33 14.31
N ALA A 96 -21.50 17.73 15.33
CA ALA A 96 -22.20 18.45 16.40
C ALA A 96 -21.41 18.36 17.71
N GLY A 97 -21.25 19.49 18.39
CA GLY A 97 -20.72 19.62 19.75
C GLY A 97 -21.78 20.15 20.70
N ASP A 98 -21.39 20.46 21.93
CA ASP A 98 -22.30 20.96 22.97
C ASP A 98 -22.80 22.38 22.68
N ASP A 99 -21.97 23.22 22.05
CA ASP A 99 -22.25 24.64 21.82
C ASP A 99 -22.76 24.95 20.39
N ASP A 100 -22.38 24.13 19.39
CA ASP A 100 -22.73 24.36 17.97
C ASP A 100 -22.55 23.10 17.10
N GLU A 101 -23.01 23.17 15.85
CA GLU A 101 -22.78 22.16 14.82
C GLU A 101 -22.20 22.75 13.52
N THR A 102 -21.48 21.95 12.76
CA THR A 102 -20.99 22.35 11.44
C THR A 102 -22.11 22.33 10.40
N GLN A 103 -21.92 23.07 9.30
CA GLN A 103 -22.69 22.81 8.08
C GLN A 103 -22.40 21.40 7.52
N VAL A 104 -23.13 21.01 6.48
CA VAL A 104 -22.92 19.73 5.79
C VAL A 104 -21.51 19.69 5.19
N ARG A 105 -20.64 18.87 5.79
CA ARG A 105 -19.27 18.61 5.32
C ARG A 105 -19.28 17.48 4.31
N THR A 106 -18.40 17.57 3.32
CA THR A 106 -18.31 16.57 2.24
C THR A 106 -16.95 15.90 2.24
N LEU A 107 -16.93 14.57 2.38
CA LEU A 107 -15.70 13.80 2.18
C LEU A 107 -15.42 13.72 0.68
N ALA A 108 -14.36 14.39 0.23
CA ALA A 108 -13.97 14.44 -1.17
C ALA A 108 -12.45 14.51 -1.31
N ASP A 109 -11.94 13.88 -2.37
CA ASP A 109 -10.54 13.95 -2.76
C ASP A 109 -10.45 14.03 -4.30
N PRO A 110 -9.79 15.06 -4.86
CA PRO A 110 -9.70 15.25 -6.31
C PRO A 110 -8.68 14.32 -6.98
N HIS A 111 -7.77 13.70 -6.22
CA HIS A 111 -6.64 12.96 -6.76
C HIS A 111 -6.78 11.44 -6.62
N ARG A 112 -7.42 10.96 -5.55
CA ARG A 112 -7.55 9.52 -5.26
C ARG A 112 -8.99 9.11 -4.99
N LYS A 113 -9.28 7.82 -5.22
CA LYS A 113 -10.54 7.23 -4.81
C LYS A 113 -10.53 7.01 -3.29
N ILE A 114 -11.51 7.60 -2.62
CA ILE A 114 -11.73 7.47 -1.18
C ILE A 114 -12.80 6.42 -0.87
N LEU A 115 -12.91 6.03 0.40
CA LEU A 115 -13.92 5.13 0.96
C LEU A 115 -13.91 3.75 0.30
N GLN A 116 -12.72 3.30 -0.09
CA GLN A 116 -12.51 2.01 -0.74
C GLN A 116 -12.30 0.92 0.31
N ARG A 117 -12.75 -0.30 0.01
CA ARG A 117 -12.67 -1.47 0.91
C ARG A 117 -11.26 -1.62 1.49
N GLY A 118 -11.17 -1.69 2.81
CA GLY A 118 -9.92 -1.84 3.54
C GLY A 118 -9.00 -0.62 3.52
N GLY A 119 -9.46 0.50 2.97
CA GLY A 119 -8.74 1.77 2.93
C GLY A 119 -8.92 2.57 4.22
N ILE A 120 -7.95 3.45 4.45
CA ILE A 120 -7.97 4.48 5.48
C ILE A 120 -7.81 5.80 4.75
N ASP A 121 -8.79 6.69 4.90
CA ASP A 121 -8.77 8.01 4.29
C ASP A 121 -8.66 9.07 5.38
N ALA A 122 -7.61 9.89 5.28
CA ALA A 122 -7.36 10.98 6.20
C ALA A 122 -7.79 12.32 5.58
N PHE A 123 -8.55 13.10 6.33
CA PHE A 123 -8.99 14.44 5.95
C PHE A 123 -8.64 15.46 7.02
N VAL A 124 -8.44 16.72 6.62
CA VAL A 124 -8.40 17.87 7.55
C VAL A 124 -9.67 18.67 7.36
N MET A 125 -10.41 18.89 8.45
CA MET A 125 -11.54 19.80 8.52
C MET A 125 -11.15 21.02 9.34
N THR A 126 -11.48 22.22 8.85
CA THR A 126 -11.33 23.46 9.59
C THR A 126 -12.67 24.04 9.96
N VAL A 127 -12.74 24.68 11.14
CA VAL A 127 -13.92 25.41 11.62
C VAL A 127 -13.49 26.70 12.34
N PRO A 128 -14.34 27.75 12.35
CA PRO A 128 -14.08 29.03 12.99
C PRO A 128 -13.71 28.93 14.47
#